data_AF-A0A4Y9REW3-F1
#
_entry.id   AF-A0A4Y9REW3-F1
#
_cell.length_a   1.000
_cell.length_b   1.000
_cell.length_c   1.000
_cell.angle_alpha   90.00
_cell.angle_beta   90.00
_cell.angle_gamma   90.00
#
_symmetry.space_group_name_H-M   'P 1'
#
loop_
_entity.id
_entity.type
_entity.pdbx_description
1 polymer ?
#
loop_
_entity_poly.entity_id
_entity_poly.type
_entity_poly.pdbx_seq_one_letter_code
_entity_poly.pdbx_strand_id
1 'polypeptide(L)' 'MRGWKPVLITDASSGIGRASAQSLARRGWRVSAGARRPEAMNGVAWVAAEHGAAGR' A
#
# COMPACT_ATOMS: atom_id res chain seq x y z
N MET A 1 -21.57 7.17 10.90
CA MET A 1 -20.73 6.17 10.19
C MET A 1 -19.30 6.70 10.14
N ARG A 2 -18.30 5.98 10.69
CA ARG A 2 -16.89 6.39 10.56
C ARG A 2 -16.41 5.95 9.16
N GLY A 3 -16.14 6.93 8.30
CA GLY A 3 -15.67 6.70 6.93
C GLY A 3 -14.30 6.00 6.89
N TRP A 4 -14.05 5.27 5.80
CA TRP A 4 -12.77 4.65 5.49
C TRP A 4 -11.69 5.75 5.34
N LYS A 5 -10.52 5.60 5.98
CA LYS A 5 -9.33 6.45 5.73
C LYS A 5 -8.21 5.65 5.03
N PRO A 6 -8.12 5.68 3.69
CA PRO A 6 -7.06 4.95 2.98
C PRO A 6 -5.72 5.71 3.08
N VAL A 7 -4.62 5.01 2.86
CA VAL A 7 -3.27 5.62 2.80
C VAL A 7 -2.67 5.38 1.42
N LEU A 8 -2.16 6.44 0.80
CA LEU A 8 -1.34 6.37 -0.41
C LEU A 8 0.12 6.61 -0.04
N ILE A 9 1.01 5.73 -0.49
CA ILE A 9 2.46 5.88 -0.32
C ILE A 9 3.10 5.93 -1.69
N THR A 10 3.82 7.02 -1.93
CA THR A 10 4.65 7.21 -3.13
C THR A 10 6.08 6.73 -2.86
N ASP A 11 6.77 6.34 -3.93
CA ASP A 11 8.12 5.78 -3.88
C ASP A 11 8.27 4.55 -2.97
N ALA A 12 7.31 3.63 -3.06
CA ALA A 12 7.24 2.44 -2.21
C ALA A 12 8.10 1.25 -2.69
N SER A 13 8.94 1.45 -3.71
CA SER A 13 9.79 0.39 -4.27
C SER A 13 10.92 -0.03 -3.33
N SER A 14 11.41 0.88 -2.49
CA SER A 14 12.53 0.63 -1.58
C SER A 14 12.50 1.54 -0.34
N GLY A 15 13.49 1.38 0.54
CA GLY A 15 13.75 2.27 1.68
C GLY A 15 12.53 2.54 2.56
N ILE A 16 12.34 3.82 2.90
CA ILE A 16 11.31 4.29 3.83
C ILE A 16 9.91 4.05 3.28
N GLY A 17 9.70 4.22 1.97
CA GLY A 17 8.39 4.01 1.35
C GLY A 17 7.93 2.55 1.49
N ARG A 18 8.81 1.59 1.20
CA ARG A 18 8.53 0.14 1.39
C ARG A 18 8.26 -0.20 2.85
N ALA A 19 9.12 0.25 3.76
CA ALA A 19 8.98 -0.04 5.19
C ALA A 19 7.68 0.53 5.77
N SER A 20 7.31 1.74 5.35
CA SER A 20 6.07 2.40 5.76
C SER A 20 4.84 1.67 5.25
N ALA A 21 4.84 1.25 3.97
CA ALA A 21 3.76 0.47 3.37
C ALA A 21 3.53 -0.84 4.11
N GLN A 22 4.61 -1.58 4.39
CA GLN A 22 4.53 -2.83 5.13
C GLN A 22 4.05 -2.64 6.57
N SER A 23 4.55 -1.60 7.27
CA SER A 23 4.15 -1.31 8.65
C SER A 23 2.67 -0.95 8.77
N LEU A 24 2.16 -0.09 7.88
CA LEU A 24 0.76 0.33 7.87
C LEU A 24 -0.18 -0.82 7.47
N ALA A 25 0.20 -1.62 6.46
CA ALA A 25 -0.57 -2.81 6.08
C ALA A 25 -0.65 -3.83 7.24
N ARG A 26 0.45 -4.10 7.94
CA ARG A 26 0.46 -4.98 9.13
C ARG A 26 -0.42 -4.46 10.27
N ARG A 27 -0.64 -3.15 10.35
CA ARG A 27 -1.54 -2.51 11.33
C ARG A 27 -3.00 -2.47 10.88
N GLY A 28 -3.35 -3.11 9.76
CA GLY A 28 -4.73 -3.18 9.24
C GLY A 28 -5.17 -1.97 8.43
N TRP A 29 -4.25 -1.06 8.07
CA TRP A 29 -4.57 0.01 7.14
C TRP A 29 -4.66 -0.53 5.72
N ARG A 30 -5.55 0.06 4.92
CA ARG A 30 -5.53 -0.16 3.47
C ARG A 30 -4.60 0.84 2.81
N VAL A 31 -3.54 0.28 2.26
CA VAL A 31 -2.43 1.00 1.69
C VAL A 31 -2.42 0.77 0.18
N SER A 32 -2.43 1.86 -0.57
CA SER A 32 -2.03 1.88 -1.96
C SER A 32 -0.56 2.30 -2.04
N ALA A 33 0.28 1.49 -2.67
CA ALA A 33 1.71 1.70 -2.76
C ALA A 33 2.10 1.90 -4.23
N GLY A 34 2.71 3.03 -4.56
CA GLY A 34 3.12 3.39 -5.92
C GLY A 34 4.62 3.65 -6.02
N ALA A 35 5.18 3.40 -7.20
CA ALA A 35 6.56 3.72 -7.56
C ALA A 35 6.64 4.10 -9.04
N ARG A 36 7.72 4.81 -9.42
CA ARG A 36 7.95 5.22 -10.83
C ARG A 36 8.14 4.04 -11.78
N ARG A 37 8.74 2.95 -11.28
CA ARG A 37 9.00 1.70 -12.02
C ARG A 37 8.37 0.55 -11.23
N PRO A 38 7.14 0.13 -11.57
CA PRO A 38 6.43 -0.93 -10.85
C PRO A 38 7.22 -2.25 -10.79
N GLU A 39 8.04 -2.52 -11.81
CA GLU A 39 8.88 -3.71 -11.93
C GLU A 39 9.94 -3.79 -10.81
N ALA A 40 10.28 -2.66 -10.20
CA ALA A 40 11.19 -2.62 -9.05
C ALA A 40 10.53 -3.05 -7.73
N MET A 41 9.21 -3.26 -7.69
CA MET A 41 8.47 -3.67 -6.50
C MET A 41 8.52 -5.18 -6.28
N ASN A 42 9.72 -5.73 -5.98
CA ASN A 42 9.91 -7.16 -5.69
C ASN A 42 9.19 -7.59 -4.39
N GLY A 43 7.99 -8.17 -4.53
CA GLY A 43 7.21 -8.77 -3.45
C GLY A 43 6.38 -7.80 -2.60
N VAL A 44 6.30 -6.53 -2.99
CA VAL A 44 5.28 -5.60 -2.45
C VAL A 44 4.11 -5.68 -3.41
N ALA A 45 3.03 -6.34 -3.02
CA ALA A 45 1.86 -6.47 -3.87
C ALA A 45 1.44 -5.09 -4.38
N TRP A 46 1.39 -4.94 -5.70
CA TRP A 46 0.76 -3.80 -6.33
C TRP A 46 -0.72 -3.83 -5.94
N VAL A 47 -1.11 -2.91 -5.07
CA VAL A 47 -2.52 -2.54 -4.97
C VAL A 47 -2.66 -1.32 -5.86
N ALA A 48 -2.88 -1.54 -7.17
CA ALA A 48 -3.81 -0.62 -7.82
C ALA A 48 -5.06 -0.63 -6.96
N ALA A 49 -5.62 0.54 -6.79
CA ALA A 49 -6.91 0.70 -6.16
C ALA A 49 -8.01 0.04 -7.01
N GLU A 50 -8.02 -1.29 -7.06
CA GLU A 50 -9.11 -2.13 -7.49
C GLU A 50 -9.07 -3.29 -6.50
N HIS A 51 -9.86 -3.12 -5.44
CA HIS A 51 -10.35 -4.09 -4.47
C HIS A 51 -10.42 -3.45 -3.10
N GLY A 52 -11.68 -3.12 -2.74
CA GLY A 52 -12.14 -3.25 -1.37
C GLY A 52 -11.47 -4.46 -0.77
N ALA A 53 -10.69 -4.28 0.31
CA ALA A 53 -10.14 -5.41 1.04
C ALA A 53 -11.24 -6.45 1.20
N ALA A 54 -11.07 -7.62 0.60
CA ALA A 54 -11.90 -8.77 0.93
C ALA A 54 -11.70 -8.98 2.44
N GLY A 55 -12.73 -8.62 3.22
CA GLY A 55 -12.63 -8.54 4.67
C GLY A 55 -13.44 -7.42 5.32
N ARG A 56 -14.65 -7.17 4.82
CA ARG A 56 -15.88 -6.96 5.62
C ARG A 56 -17.08 -6.88 4.70
#